data_AF-A0A3S4I3R5-F1
#
_entry.id   AF-A0A3S4I3R5-F1
#
_cell.length_a   1.000
_cell.length_b   1.000
_cell.length_c   1.000
_cell.angle_alpha   90.00
_cell.angle_beta   90.00
_cell.angle_gamma   90.00
#
_symmetry.space_group_name_H-M   'P 1'
#
loop_
_entity.id
_entity.type
_entity.pdbx_description
1 polymer ?
#
loop_
_entity_poly.entity_id
_entity_poly.type
_entity_poly.pdbx_seq_one_letter_code
_entity_poly.pdbx_strand_id
1 'polypeptide(L)'
;MLTLENDACVALADYIAGGQPQFVAMMNHYVETLKLQDTHFETVHGLDAPGQHSSAYDLAVLSRAIIHGEPEFYHMYSEKSLTWNGITQQNRNGLLWDKTMNIDGLKNRPYLRRGF
;
A
#
# COMPACT_ATOMS: atom_id res chain seq x y z
N MET A 1 -5.44 2.20 -0.11
CA MET A 1 -6.61 1.41 -0.54
C MET A 1 -7.50 2.03 -1.62
N LEU A 2 -7.78 3.34 -1.56
CA LEU A 2 -8.74 4.04 -2.44
C LEU A 2 -8.12 5.31 -3.06
N THR A 3 -8.82 5.94 -4.00
CA THR A 3 -8.33 7.01 -4.91
C THR A 3 -7.66 8.24 -4.26
N LEU A 4 -7.90 8.52 -2.97
CA LEU A 4 -7.21 9.58 -2.18
C LEU A 4 -5.87 9.14 -1.57
N GLU A 5 -5.31 8.03 -2.04
CA GLU A 5 -4.12 7.37 -1.47
C GLU A 5 -2.92 8.29 -1.22
N ASN A 6 -2.58 9.20 -2.15
CA ASN A 6 -1.33 9.95 -2.05
C ASN A 6 -1.37 11.01 -0.93
N ASP A 7 -2.43 11.81 -0.89
CA ASP A 7 -2.59 12.87 0.13
C ASP A 7 -2.83 12.25 1.52
N ALA A 8 -3.56 11.14 1.57
CA ALA A 8 -3.74 10.37 2.80
C ALA A 8 -2.41 9.80 3.31
N CYS A 9 -1.55 9.26 2.42
CA CYS A 9 -0.21 8.79 2.80
C CYS A 9 0.66 9.92 3.36
N VAL A 10 0.61 11.12 2.76
CA VAL A 10 1.36 12.29 3.26
C VAL A 10 0.85 12.72 4.64
N ALA A 11 -0.46 12.85 4.81
CA ALA A 11 -1.05 13.23 6.10
C ALA A 11 -0.74 12.20 7.21
N LEU A 12 -0.79 10.91 6.88
CA LEU A 12 -0.41 9.83 7.80
C LEU A 12 1.09 9.89 8.15
N ALA A 13 1.95 10.17 7.17
CA ALA A 13 3.38 10.33 7.38
C ALA A 13 3.71 11.48 8.34
N ASP A 14 3.05 12.62 8.15
CA ASP A 14 3.19 13.77 9.04
C ASP A 14 2.67 13.46 10.44
N TYR A 15 1.54 12.77 10.56
CA TYR A 15 0.95 12.42 11.85
C TYR A 15 1.78 11.39 12.64
N ILE A 16 2.27 10.34 11.98
CA ILE A 16 2.98 9.24 12.64
C ILE A 16 4.45 9.58 12.90
N ALA A 17 5.13 10.15 11.91
CA ALA A 17 6.58 10.31 11.93
C ALA A 17 7.04 11.78 11.99
N GLY A 18 6.11 12.74 11.99
CA GLY A 18 6.43 14.17 12.00
C GLY A 18 6.95 14.70 10.66
N GLY A 19 6.83 13.90 9.59
CA GLY A 19 7.26 14.28 8.25
C GLY A 19 7.45 13.09 7.31
N GLN A 20 7.40 13.36 6.00
CA GLN A 20 7.62 12.35 4.96
C GLN A 20 9.02 11.69 5.03
N PRO A 21 10.15 12.42 5.18
CA PRO A 21 11.47 11.78 5.25
C PRO A 21 11.61 10.78 6.41
N GLN A 22 11.06 11.13 7.56
CA GLN A 22 11.05 10.28 8.76
C GLN A 22 10.19 9.03 8.52
N PHE A 23 9.06 9.19 7.84
CA PHE A 23 8.21 8.06 7.47
C PHE A 23 8.90 7.12 6.48
N VAL A 24 9.59 7.66 5.46
CA VAL A 24 10.38 6.84 4.52
C VAL A 24 11.50 6.09 5.25
N ALA A 25 12.18 6.72 6.20
CA ALA A 25 13.17 6.04 7.04
C ALA A 25 12.53 4.88 7.83
N MET A 26 11.33 5.08 8.37
CA MET A 26 10.58 4.01 9.04
C MET A 26 10.15 2.89 8.08
N MET A 27 9.73 3.22 6.86
CA MET A 27 9.44 2.21 5.82
C MET A 27 10.66 1.35 5.53
N ASN A 28 11.84 1.96 5.36
CA ASN A 28 13.08 1.24 5.10
C ASN A 28 13.59 0.47 6.34
N HIS A 29 13.26 0.91 7.56
CA HIS A 29 13.50 0.12 8.76
C HIS A 29 12.68 -1.19 8.76
N TYR A 30 11.43 -1.15 8.29
CA TYR A 30 10.62 -2.36 8.12
C TYR A 30 11.10 -3.25 6.99
N VAL A 31 11.63 -2.68 5.90
CA VAL A 31 12.31 -3.45 4.82
C VAL A 31 13.43 -4.30 5.40
N GLU A 32 14.31 -3.71 6.22
CA GLU A 32 15.39 -4.44 6.88
C GLU A 32 14.87 -5.50 7.85
N THR A 33 13.87 -5.15 8.67
CA THR A 33 13.26 -6.06 9.65
C THR A 33 12.62 -7.29 9.00
N LEU A 34 11.94 -7.08 7.87
CA LEU A 34 11.31 -8.12 7.07
C LEU A 34 12.28 -8.83 6.11
N LYS A 35 13.55 -8.40 6.07
CA LYS A 35 14.62 -8.92 5.20
C LYS A 35 14.26 -8.86 3.72
N LEU A 36 13.63 -7.78 3.29
CA LEU A 36 13.31 -7.51 1.89
C LEU A 36 14.58 -7.01 1.19
N GLN A 37 15.22 -7.88 0.39
CA GLN A 37 16.58 -7.63 -0.12
C GLN A 37 16.61 -6.77 -1.38
N ASP A 38 15.50 -6.73 -2.11
CA ASP A 38 15.37 -6.05 -3.39
C ASP A 38 14.41 -4.86 -3.29
N THR A 39 14.17 -4.35 -2.07
CA THR A 39 13.20 -3.29 -1.81
C THR A 39 13.85 -2.07 -1.16
N HIS A 40 13.53 -0.89 -1.69
CA HIS A 40 13.92 0.40 -1.13
C HIS A 40 12.86 1.45 -1.45
N PHE A 41 12.46 2.23 -0.45
CA PHE A 41 11.47 3.29 -0.59
C PHE A 41 12.10 4.68 -0.57
N GLU A 42 11.63 5.55 -1.45
CA GLU A 42 12.00 6.98 -1.51
C GLU A 42 10.79 7.90 -1.27
N THR A 43 9.57 7.39 -1.45
CA THR A 43 8.33 8.16 -1.26
C THR A 43 7.31 7.40 -0.45
N VAL A 44 6.46 8.13 0.26
CA VAL A 44 5.40 7.57 1.13
C VAL A 44 4.19 7.04 0.36
N HIS A 45 4.01 7.49 -0.88
CA HIS A 45 2.86 7.17 -1.73
C HIS A 45 3.20 6.25 -2.91
N GLY A 46 4.48 5.88 -3.08
CA GLY A 46 4.91 4.95 -4.12
C GLY A 46 4.83 5.51 -5.55
N LEU A 47 4.88 6.83 -5.73
CA LEU A 47 5.05 7.39 -7.07
C LEU A 47 6.50 7.14 -7.52
N ASP A 48 6.73 7.17 -8.84
CA ASP A 48 8.07 6.96 -9.39
C ASP A 48 9.07 7.95 -8.78
N ALA A 49 10.06 7.41 -8.08
CA ALA A 49 11.17 8.15 -7.52
C ALA A 49 12.48 7.44 -7.92
N PRO A 50 13.50 8.18 -8.41
CA PRO A 50 14.81 7.60 -8.68
C PRO A 50 15.36 6.90 -7.43
N GLY A 51 15.70 5.61 -7.54
CA GLY A 51 16.18 4.80 -6.42
C GLY A 51 15.13 3.91 -5.76
N GLN A 52 13.83 4.21 -5.90
CA GLN A 52 12.75 3.37 -5.39
C GLN A 52 12.60 2.09 -6.23
N HIS A 53 12.65 0.93 -5.59
CA HIS A 53 12.49 -0.37 -6.25
C HIS A 53 11.93 -1.43 -5.28
N SER A 54 11.41 -2.52 -5.83
CA SER A 54 10.97 -3.72 -5.11
C SER A 54 11.01 -4.93 -6.06
N SER A 55 10.97 -6.15 -5.51
CA SER A 55 10.80 -7.39 -6.28
C SER A 55 9.44 -8.03 -6.02
N ALA A 56 8.98 -8.88 -6.94
CA ALA A 56 7.72 -9.61 -6.76
C ALA A 56 7.75 -10.51 -5.50
N TYR A 57 8.93 -11.06 -5.18
CA TYR A 57 9.13 -11.87 -3.98
C TYR A 57 8.98 -11.03 -2.71
N ASP A 58 9.66 -9.88 -2.64
CA ASP A 58 9.59 -8.99 -1.48
C ASP A 58 8.17 -8.45 -1.26
N LEU A 59 7.46 -8.10 -2.33
CA LEU A 59 6.05 -7.68 -2.25
C LEU A 59 5.14 -8.79 -1.73
N ALA A 60 5.42 -10.05 -2.07
CA ALA A 60 4.67 -11.19 -1.54
C ALA A 60 4.94 -11.40 -0.03
N VAL A 61 6.20 -11.26 0.40
CA VAL A 61 6.58 -11.31 1.82
C VAL A 61 5.94 -10.17 2.60
N LEU A 62 6.01 -8.94 2.08
CA LEU A 62 5.37 -7.76 2.67
C LEU A 62 3.85 -7.95 2.77
N SER A 63 3.21 -8.45 1.71
CA SER A 63 1.77 -8.72 1.69
C SER A 63 1.39 -9.74 2.76
N ARG A 64 2.19 -10.81 2.91
CA ARG A 64 2.01 -11.80 3.98
C ARG A 64 2.18 -11.17 5.37
N ALA A 65 3.14 -10.28 5.56
CA ALA A 65 3.33 -9.57 6.83
C ALA A 65 2.13 -8.67 7.17
N ILE A 66 1.53 -8.01 6.18
CA ILE A 66 0.31 -7.19 6.37
C ILE A 66 -0.88 -8.07 6.77
N ILE A 67 -1.08 -9.21 6.11
CA ILE A 67 -2.16 -10.16 6.43
C ILE A 67 -2.04 -10.69 7.86
N HIS A 68 -0.81 -10.95 8.32
CA HIS A 68 -0.54 -11.47 9.67
C HIS A 68 -0.37 -10.39 10.75
N GLY A 69 -0.45 -9.11 10.37
CA GLY A 69 -0.39 -7.99 11.30
C GLY A 69 -1.71 -7.80 12.04
N GLU A 70 -2.21 -6.57 12.06
CA GLU A 70 -3.47 -6.25 12.72
C GLU A 70 -4.68 -6.64 11.83
N PRO A 71 -5.54 -7.56 12.27
CA PRO A 71 -6.65 -8.07 11.45
C PRO A 71 -7.64 -6.99 11.00
N GLU A 72 -7.91 -6.01 11.86
CA GLU A 72 -8.79 -4.87 11.55
C GLU A 72 -8.21 -4.01 10.41
N PHE A 73 -6.88 -3.83 10.38
CA PHE A 73 -6.22 -3.11 9.29
C PHE A 73 -6.24 -3.90 7.99
N TYR A 74 -6.09 -5.23 8.07
CA TYR A 74 -6.25 -6.07 6.89
C TYR A 74 -7.70 -6.07 6.37
N HIS A 75 -8.70 -6.02 7.25
CA HIS A 75 -10.11 -6.06 6.86
C HIS A 75 -10.52 -4.87 5.99
N MET A 76 -9.93 -3.69 6.24
CA MET A 76 -10.09 -2.53 5.36
C MET A 76 -9.81 -2.92 3.89
N TYR A 77 -8.80 -3.78 3.66
CA TYR A 77 -8.68 -4.75 2.54
C TYR A 77 -9.81 -4.78 1.51
N SER A 78 -10.93 -5.23 2.08
CA SER A 78 -12.10 -5.79 1.45
C SER A 78 -13.25 -4.79 1.34
N GLU A 79 -13.10 -3.59 1.91
CA GLU A 79 -14.09 -2.53 1.80
C GLU A 79 -14.26 -2.12 0.33
N LYS A 80 -15.50 -2.23 -0.15
CA LYS A 80 -15.84 -1.98 -1.55
C LYS A 80 -15.96 -0.48 -1.86
N SER A 81 -16.28 0.34 -0.87
CA SER A 81 -16.45 1.77 -1.04
C SER A 81 -16.16 2.54 0.24
N LEU A 82 -15.57 3.74 0.10
CA LEU A 82 -15.42 4.71 1.18
C LEU A 82 -16.07 6.03 0.76
N THR A 83 -16.83 6.63 1.68
CA THR A 83 -17.32 8.00 1.51
C THR A 83 -16.53 8.93 2.41
N TRP A 84 -15.83 9.89 1.82
CA TRP A 84 -15.10 10.92 2.55
C TRP A 84 -15.47 12.30 2.01
N ASN A 85 -15.81 13.23 2.90
CA ASN A 85 -16.21 14.59 2.55
C ASN A 85 -17.30 14.66 1.45
N GLY A 86 -18.30 13.76 1.52
CA GLY A 86 -19.39 13.66 0.54
C GLY A 86 -19.02 12.96 -0.79
N ILE A 87 -17.75 12.60 -0.99
CA ILE A 87 -17.29 11.91 -2.20
C ILE A 87 -17.17 10.42 -1.92
N THR A 88 -17.94 9.61 -2.65
CA THR A 88 -17.89 8.15 -2.56
C THR A 88 -16.93 7.60 -3.60
N GLN A 89 -16.00 6.75 -3.16
CA GLN A 89 -14.95 6.17 -3.99
C GLN A 89 -15.01 4.65 -3.86
N GLN A 90 -14.96 3.97 -5.00
CA GLN A 90 -15.00 2.50 -5.08
C GLN A 90 -13.58 1.92 -5.04
N ASN A 91 -13.44 0.72 -4.47
CA ASN A 91 -12.18 0.00 -4.44
C ASN A 91 -11.73 -0.30 -5.87
N ARG A 92 -10.43 -0.12 -6.15
CA ARG A 92 -9.90 -0.37 -7.51
C ARG A 92 -9.68 -1.86 -7.78
N ASN A 93 -9.67 -2.70 -6.74
CA ASN A 93 -9.50 -4.14 -6.88
C ASN A 93 -10.77 -4.82 -7.41
N GLY A 94 -10.89 -4.92 -8.73
CA GLY A 94 -12.03 -5.54 -9.42
C GLY A 94 -12.32 -6.98 -8.99
N LEU A 95 -11.32 -7.69 -8.45
CA LEU A 95 -11.45 -9.06 -7.97
C LEU A 95 -12.34 -9.18 -6.72
N LEU A 96 -12.56 -8.09 -5.96
CA LEU A 96 -13.49 -8.07 -4.82
C LEU A 96 -14.95 -8.29 -5.21
N TRP A 97 -15.27 -8.16 -6.50
CA TRP A 97 -16.61 -8.41 -7.06
C TRP A 97 -16.74 -9.78 -7.72
N ASP A 98 -15.66 -10.56 -7.78
CA ASP A 98 -15.72 -11.93 -8.29
C ASP A 98 -16.52 -12.81 -7.30
N LYS A 99 -17.49 -13.56 -7.83
CA LYS A 99 -18.35 -14.45 -7.04
C LYS A 99 -17.85 -15.90 -7.02
N THR A 100 -16.82 -16.19 -7.81
CA THR A 100 -16.24 -17.52 -8.00
C THR A 100 -14.99 -17.74 -7.14
N MET A 101 -14.37 -16.66 -6.66
CA MET A 101 -13.19 -16.67 -5.81
C MET A 101 -13.42 -15.79 -4.58
N ASN A 102 -12.96 -16.23 -3.41
CA ASN A 102 -13.02 -15.42 -2.18
C ASN A 102 -11.77 -14.53 -2.09
N ILE A 103 -11.83 -13.35 -2.71
CA ILE A 103 -10.71 -12.40 -2.79
C ILE A 103 -11.02 -11.19 -1.91
N ASP A 104 -10.07 -10.80 -1.05
CA ASP A 104 -10.24 -9.79 0.00
C ASP A 104 -9.16 -8.68 0.02
N GLY A 105 -8.24 -8.65 -0.95
CA GLY A 105 -7.14 -7.67 -1.01
C GLY A 105 -6.14 -7.94 -2.15
N LEU A 106 -4.93 -7.36 -2.18
CA LEU A 106 -4.44 -6.19 -1.42
C LEU A 106 -4.56 -4.91 -2.27
N LYS A 107 -3.86 -4.80 -3.39
CA LYS A 107 -3.95 -3.60 -4.24
C LYS A 107 -3.53 -3.91 -5.66
N ASN A 108 -4.27 -3.37 -6.62
CA ASN A 108 -3.87 -3.31 -8.03
C ASN A 108 -3.54 -1.85 -8.41
N ARG A 109 -2.27 -1.57 -8.72
CA ARG A 109 -1.84 -0.30 -9.31
C ARG A 109 -0.80 -0.62 -10.40
N PRO A 110 -1.03 -0.21 -11.66
CA PRO A 110 -0.02 -0.38 -12.69
C PRO A 110 1.19 0.51 -12.40
N TYR A 111 2.39 -0.02 -12.60
CA TYR A 111 3.60 0.79 -12.65
C TYR A 111 3.62 1.53 -13.99
N LEU A 112 3.54 2.87 -13.96
CA LEU A 112 3.42 3.71 -15.16
C LEU A 112 4.53 3.45 -16.21
N ARG A 113 5.67 2.88 -15.79
CA ARG A 113 6.82 2.58 -16.67
C ARG A 113 7.06 1.10 -16.97
N ARG A 114 6.32 0.15 -16.37
CA ARG A 114 6.62 -1.30 -16.52
C ARG A 114 5.41 -2.20 -16.80
N GLY A 115 4.21 -1.64 -16.96
CA GLY A 115 3.01 -2.41 -17.33
C GLY A 115 2.29 -3.01 -16.13
N PHE A 116 1.48 -4.03 -16.40
CA PHE A 116 0.82 -4.89 -15.42
C PHE A 116 1.61 -6.18 -15.22
#